data_AF-A0A5K0YMD7-F1
#
_entry.id   AF-A0A5K0YMD7-F1
#
_cell.length_a   1.000
_cell.length_b   1.000
_cell.length_c   1.000
_cell.angle_alpha   90.00
_cell.angle_beta   90.00
_cell.angle_gamma   90.00
#
_symmetry.space_group_name_H-M   'P 1'
#
loop_
_entity.id
_entity.type
_entity.pdbx_description
1 polymer ?
#
loop_
_entity_poly.entity_id
_entity_poly.type
_entity_poly.pdbx_seq_one_letter_code
_entity_poly.pdbx_strand_id
1 'polypeptide(L)'
;YCNDCRDLDLCRDVSLLENDWYCAVQQCGQPYNREVMENALLQIVRQRERLYHLQDLECTKCRKVKNAHLADQCGECAGSFQCRENANDFLMKMQVFLNVAIRQKFRLLEDCTAWILSL
;
A
#
# COMPACT_ATOMS: atom_id res chain seq x y z
N TYR A 1 -13.18 -8.74 22.06
CA TYR A 1 -13.46 -8.30 23.44
C TYR A 1 -14.64 -7.34 23.55
N CYS A 2 -14.76 -6.27 22.74
CA CYS A 2 -15.99 -5.44 22.70
C CYS A 2 -16.77 -5.51 21.36
N ASN A 3 -16.20 -6.19 20.35
CA ASN A 3 -16.71 -6.28 18.98
C ASN A 3 -16.93 -4.92 18.28
N ASP A 4 -16.34 -3.86 18.82
CA ASP A 4 -16.26 -2.57 18.14
C ASP A 4 -15.43 -2.73 16.85
N CYS A 5 -15.97 -2.23 15.74
CA CYS A 5 -15.35 -2.27 14.44
C CYS A 5 -15.20 -0.85 13.94
N ARG A 6 -13.96 -0.43 13.68
CA ARG A 6 -13.63 0.91 13.23
C ARG A 6 -12.33 0.92 12.44
N ASP A 7 -12.20 1.92 11.59
CA ASP A 7 -10.92 2.25 10.98
C ASP A 7 -9.99 2.91 12.01
N LEU A 8 -8.71 2.59 11.92
CA LEU A 8 -7.63 3.19 12.71
C LEU A 8 -6.77 4.05 11.78
N ASP A 9 -6.66 5.34 12.08
CA ASP A 9 -5.79 6.25 11.34
C ASP A 9 -4.42 6.33 12.02
N LEU A 10 -3.48 5.51 11.52
CA LEU A 10 -2.13 5.37 12.08
C LEU A 10 -1.30 6.66 12.06
N CYS A 11 -1.75 7.68 11.32
CA CYS A 11 -1.08 8.97 11.15
C CYS A 11 -1.79 10.12 11.87
N ARG A 12 -3.02 9.93 12.36
CA ARG A 12 -3.83 11.01 12.96
C ARG A 12 -4.37 10.68 14.33
N ASP A 13 -4.63 9.42 14.64
CA ASP A 13 -5.16 9.02 15.94
C ASP A 13 -4.09 9.28 17.02
N VAL A 14 -4.40 10.20 17.94
CA VAL A 14 -3.46 10.68 18.97
C VAL A 14 -2.88 9.53 19.79
N SER A 15 -3.73 8.58 20.20
CA SER A 15 -3.28 7.39 20.96
C SER A 15 -2.25 6.60 20.15
N LEU A 16 -2.48 6.35 18.86
CA LEU A 16 -1.56 5.59 18.02
C LEU A 16 -0.27 6.36 17.74
N LEU A 17 -0.33 7.69 17.64
CA LEU A 17 0.86 8.55 17.53
C LEU A 17 1.73 8.47 18.79
N GLU A 18 1.12 8.32 19.96
CA GLU A 18 1.77 8.11 21.25
C GLU A 18 2.14 6.63 21.50
N ASN A 19 2.00 5.76 20.49
CA ASN A 19 2.21 4.30 20.56
C ASN A 19 1.27 3.58 21.56
N ASP A 20 0.13 4.20 21.88
CA ASP A 20 -0.91 3.68 22.75
C ASP A 20 -1.93 2.85 21.96
N TRP A 21 -1.63 1.56 21.81
CA TRP A 21 -2.41 0.61 21.01
C TRP A 21 -3.52 -0.05 21.83
N TYR A 22 -4.51 0.73 22.27
CA TYR A 22 -5.67 0.22 22.99
C TYR A 22 -6.97 0.59 22.29
N CYS A 23 -7.99 -0.25 22.50
CA CYS A 23 -9.34 0.01 22.02
C CYS A 23 -9.85 1.34 22.59
N ALA A 24 -10.25 2.26 21.71
CA ALA A 24 -10.76 3.58 22.08
C ALA A 24 -12.14 3.56 22.78
N VAL A 25 -12.80 2.41 22.87
CA VAL A 25 -14.01 2.24 23.67
C VAL A 25 -13.63 2.26 25.14
N GLN A 26 -14.08 3.30 25.87
CA GLN A 26 -13.71 3.57 27.27
C GLN A 26 -13.87 2.36 28.21
N GLN A 27 -14.90 1.54 28.00
CA GLN A 27 -15.20 0.38 28.85
C GLN A 27 -14.44 -0.90 28.42
N CYS A 28 -13.83 -0.88 27.23
CA CYS A 28 -13.07 -2.01 26.71
C CYS A 28 -11.60 -1.90 27.12
N GLY A 29 -10.92 -0.84 26.66
CA GLY A 29 -9.51 -0.60 26.94
C GLY A 29 -8.58 -1.77 26.64
N GLN A 30 -9.00 -2.72 25.79
CA GLN A 30 -8.18 -3.90 25.50
C GLN A 30 -7.05 -3.54 24.54
N PRO A 31 -5.82 -4.03 24.77
CA PRO A 31 -4.71 -3.79 23.87
C PRO A 31 -4.95 -4.46 22.52
N TYR A 32 -4.65 -3.75 21.44
CA TYR A 32 -4.60 -4.34 20.11
C TYR A 32 -3.39 -5.26 19.99
N ASN A 33 -3.57 -6.39 19.31
CA ASN A 33 -2.45 -7.26 18.96
C ASN A 33 -1.63 -6.60 17.84
N ARG A 34 -0.47 -6.05 18.20
CA ARG A 34 0.43 -5.34 17.27
C ARG A 34 0.97 -6.22 16.15
N GLU A 35 1.23 -7.50 16.40
CA GLU A 35 1.69 -8.44 15.36
C GLU A 35 0.61 -8.68 14.30
N VAL A 36 -0.65 -8.78 14.73
CA VAL A 36 -1.79 -8.89 13.80
C VAL A 36 -1.95 -7.61 12.97
N MET A 37 -1.78 -6.44 13.58
CA MET A 37 -1.85 -5.16 12.88
C MET A 37 -0.71 -5.02 11.86
N GLU A 38 0.52 -5.36 12.26
CA GLU A 38 1.68 -5.36 11.37
C GLU A 38 1.46 -6.32 10.20
N ASN A 39 1.00 -7.55 10.46
CA ASN A 39 0.73 -8.52 9.40
C ASN A 39 -0.38 -8.02 8.44
N ALA A 40 -1.42 -7.36 8.93
CA ALA A 40 -2.46 -6.78 8.07
C ALA A 40 -1.88 -5.71 7.12
N LEU A 41 -1.03 -4.81 7.63
CA LEU A 41 -0.33 -3.81 6.80
C LEU A 41 0.61 -4.48 5.79
N LEU A 42 1.30 -5.54 6.20
CA LEU A 42 2.18 -6.31 5.32
C LEU A 42 1.40 -6.93 4.16
N GLN A 43 0.23 -7.51 4.41
CA GLN A 43 -0.63 -8.04 3.35
C GLN A 43 -1.09 -6.94 2.38
N ILE A 44 -1.40 -5.74 2.88
CA ILE A 44 -1.77 -4.60 2.02
C ILE A 44 -0.59 -4.19 1.12
N VAL A 45 0.62 -4.09 1.66
CA VAL A 45 1.82 -3.77 0.88
C VAL A 45 2.07 -4.82 -0.21
N ARG A 46 2.03 -6.11 0.14
CA ARG A 46 2.21 -7.21 -0.82
C ARG A 46 1.15 -7.24 -1.91
N GLN A 47 -0.10 -6.97 -1.54
CA GLN A 47 -1.18 -6.88 -2.53
C GLN A 47 -0.97 -5.68 -3.46
N ARG A 48 -0.52 -4.53 -2.96
CA ARG A 48 -0.21 -3.37 -3.81
C ARG A 48 0.94 -3.61 -4.76
N GLU A 49 2.05 -4.17 -4.27
CA GLU A 49 3.20 -4.59 -5.08
C GLU A 49 2.76 -5.51 -6.23
N ARG A 50 1.96 -6.54 -5.91
CA ARG A 50 1.40 -7.45 -6.90
C ARG A 50 0.55 -6.73 -7.94
N LEU A 51 -0.38 -5.87 -7.51
CA LEU A 51 -1.26 -5.14 -8.43
C LEU A 51 -0.50 -4.19 -9.34
N TYR A 52 0.56 -3.55 -8.83
CA TYR A 52 1.42 -2.70 -9.65
C TYR A 52 2.12 -3.49 -10.75
N HIS A 53 2.59 -4.71 -10.47
CA HIS A 53 3.21 -5.56 -11.49
C HIS A 53 2.20 -6.18 -12.47
N LEU A 54 0.96 -6.37 -12.05
CA LEU A 54 -0.11 -6.96 -12.87
C LEU A 54 -1.02 -5.92 -13.54
N GLN A 55 -0.70 -4.64 -13.42
CA GLN A 55 -1.54 -3.58 -13.97
C GLN A 55 -1.58 -3.61 -15.50
N ASP A 56 -2.66 -3.07 -16.05
CA ASP A 56 -2.77 -2.85 -17.48
C ASP A 56 -1.76 -1.79 -17.97
N LEU A 57 -1.33 -1.95 -19.21
CA LEU A 57 -0.71 -0.88 -19.97
C LEU A 57 -1.76 -0.17 -20.83
N GLU A 58 -1.62 1.15 -20.97
CA GLU A 58 -2.49 1.99 -21.78
C GLU A 58 -1.71 2.75 -22.85
N CYS A 59 -2.33 2.98 -24.00
CA CYS A 59 -1.71 3.76 -25.05
C CYS A 59 -1.64 5.24 -24.67
N THR A 60 -0.47 5.84 -24.86
CA THR A 60 -0.22 7.27 -24.59
C THR A 60 -1.05 8.22 -25.45
N LYS A 61 -1.52 7.79 -26.63
CA LYS A 61 -2.32 8.61 -27.55
C LYS A 61 -3.82 8.38 -27.40
N CYS A 62 -4.28 7.14 -27.62
CA CYS A 62 -5.72 6.83 -27.67
C CYS A 62 -6.30 6.27 -26.37
N ARG A 63 -5.47 6.10 -25.32
CA ARG A 63 -5.86 5.62 -23.97
C ARG A 63 -6.47 4.21 -23.93
N LYS A 64 -6.43 3.45 -25.04
CA LYS A 64 -6.85 2.05 -25.08
C LYS A 64 -5.87 1.16 -24.33
N VAL A 65 -6.40 0.11 -23.71
CA VAL A 65 -5.62 -0.92 -23.01
C VAL A 65 -4.86 -1.79 -24.02
N LYS A 66 -3.62 -2.13 -23.70
CA LYS A 66 -2.83 -3.10 -24.47
C LYS A 66 -3.48 -4.48 -24.34
N ASN A 67 -3.97 -5.00 -25.46
CA ASN A 67 -4.64 -6.31 -25.52
C ASN A 67 -3.75 -7.44 -26.09
N ALA A 68 -2.63 -7.10 -26.72
CA ALA A 68 -1.69 -8.06 -27.30
C ALA A 68 -0.41 -8.14 -26.47
N HIS A 69 0.07 -9.34 -26.15
CA HIS A 69 1.22 -9.53 -25.25
C HIS A 69 2.54 -8.97 -25.83
N LEU A 70 2.83 -9.26 -27.11
CA LEU A 70 4.11 -8.94 -27.76
C LEU A 70 4.11 -7.62 -28.55
N ALA A 71 3.00 -6.87 -28.56
CA ALA A 71 2.93 -5.62 -29.33
C ALA A 71 3.66 -4.48 -28.60
N ASP A 72 4.69 -3.92 -29.22
CA ASP A 72 5.43 -2.77 -28.66
C ASP A 72 4.70 -1.44 -28.86
N GLN A 73 3.76 -1.37 -29.81
CA GLN A 73 3.00 -0.17 -30.16
C GLN A 73 1.51 -0.49 -30.35
N CYS A 74 0.68 0.52 -30.16
CA CYS A 74 -0.76 0.42 -30.41
C CYS A 74 -1.05 0.24 -31.91
N GLY A 75 -1.74 -0.83 -32.27
CA GLY A 75 -2.06 -1.14 -33.67
C GLY A 75 -2.96 -0.09 -34.38
N GLU A 76 -3.69 0.74 -33.64
CA GLU A 76 -4.59 1.75 -34.22
C GLU A 76 -3.94 3.12 -34.43
N CYS A 77 -2.94 3.49 -33.61
CA CYS A 77 -2.38 4.85 -33.63
C CYS A 77 -0.85 4.91 -33.52
N ALA A 78 -0.19 3.75 -33.53
CA ALA A 78 1.26 3.58 -33.35
C ALA A 78 1.82 4.29 -32.09
N GLY A 79 0.97 4.53 -31.09
CA GLY A 79 1.38 5.11 -29.82
C GLY A 79 2.09 4.08 -28.94
N SER A 80 3.04 4.53 -28.13
CA SER A 80 3.66 3.71 -27.09
C SER A 80 2.65 3.36 -25.99
N PHE A 81 2.94 2.30 -25.25
CA PHE A 81 2.20 1.92 -24.05
C PHE A 81 2.93 2.37 -22.79
N GLN A 82 2.17 2.73 -21.76
CA GLN A 82 2.69 3.08 -20.43
C GLN A 82 1.87 2.38 -19.35
N CYS A 83 2.44 2.22 -18.16
CA CYS A 83 1.69 1.78 -16.99
C CYS A 83 0.58 2.80 -16.65
N ARG A 84 -0.57 2.30 -16.19
CA ARG A 84 -1.66 3.17 -15.71
C ARG A 84 -1.27 3.94 -14.45
N GLU A 85 -0.63 3.25 -13.51
CA GLU A 85 0.07 3.84 -12.38
C GLU A 85 1.57 3.86 -12.73
N ASN A 86 2.15 5.06 -12.76
CA ASN A 86 3.59 5.18 -12.98
C ASN A 86 4.38 4.78 -11.72
N ALA A 87 5.68 4.50 -11.90
CA ALA A 87 6.55 4.06 -10.82
C ALA A 87 6.64 5.07 -9.67
N ASN A 88 6.68 6.37 -9.97
CA ASN A 88 6.81 7.41 -8.94
C ASN A 88 5.58 7.42 -8.02
N ASP A 89 4.38 7.35 -8.58
CA ASP A 89 3.13 7.31 -7.80
C ASP A 89 3.06 6.07 -6.90
N PHE A 90 3.49 4.92 -7.42
CA PHE A 90 3.59 3.68 -6.65
C PHE A 90 4.59 3.81 -5.49
N LEU A 91 5.82 4.28 -5.77
CA LEU A 91 6.88 4.45 -4.78
C LEU A 91 6.49 5.48 -3.71
N MET A 92 5.86 6.59 -4.08
CA MET A 92 5.33 7.57 -3.12
C MET A 92 4.31 6.95 -2.16
N LYS A 93 3.44 6.06 -2.64
CA LYS A 93 2.50 5.33 -1.78
C LYS A 93 3.22 4.32 -0.88
N MET A 94 4.27 3.65 -1.36
CA MET A 94 5.09 2.75 -0.54
C MET A 94 5.85 3.50 0.56
N GLN A 95 6.31 4.73 0.28
CA GLN A 95 6.97 5.59 1.26
C GLN A 95 6.07 5.90 2.47
N VAL A 96 4.75 6.01 2.27
CA VAL A 96 3.80 6.18 3.37
C VAL A 96 3.83 4.97 4.32
N PHE A 97 3.86 3.74 3.78
CA PHE A 97 3.97 2.54 4.61
C PHE A 97 5.29 2.45 5.35
N LEU A 98 6.40 2.82 4.71
CA LEU A 98 7.70 2.86 5.37
C LEU A 98 7.69 3.86 6.55
N ASN A 99 7.12 5.05 6.36
CA ASN A 99 7.01 6.05 7.43
C ASN A 99 6.15 5.55 8.60
N VAL A 100 5.05 4.84 8.31
CA VAL A 100 4.21 4.19 9.33
C VAL A 100 5.00 3.11 10.05
N ALA A 101 5.72 2.26 9.32
CA ALA A 101 6.49 1.15 9.87
C ALA A 101 7.56 1.64 10.86
N ILE A 102 8.33 2.66 10.46
CA ILE A 102 9.37 3.27 11.31
C ILE A 102 8.73 3.89 12.57
N ARG A 103 7.68 4.69 12.41
CA ARG A 103 7.01 5.38 13.54
C ARG A 103 6.42 4.39 14.54
N GLN A 104 5.81 3.31 14.03
CA GLN A 104 5.14 2.28 14.83
C GLN A 104 6.07 1.11 15.19
N LYS A 105 7.36 1.16 14.84
CA LYS A 105 8.37 0.12 15.09
C LYS A 105 7.94 -1.28 14.59
N PHE A 106 7.28 -1.32 13.43
CA PHE A 106 6.90 -2.55 12.75
C PHE A 106 8.05 -3.01 11.84
N ARG A 107 8.92 -3.84 12.41
CA ARG A 107 10.19 -4.23 11.77
C ARG A 107 9.99 -5.02 10.48
N LEU A 108 9.06 -5.97 10.42
CA LEU A 108 8.83 -6.77 9.22
C LEU A 108 8.24 -5.91 8.10
N LEU A 109 7.34 -5.00 8.46
CA LEU A 109 6.78 -4.04 7.52
C LEU A 109 7.85 -3.08 6.99
N GLU A 110 8.73 -2.58 7.87
CA GLU A 110 9.86 -1.71 7.52
C GLU A 110 10.80 -2.42 6.54
N ASP A 111 11.27 -3.62 6.88
CA ASP A 111 12.18 -4.41 6.05
C ASP A 111 11.58 -4.66 4.66
N CYS A 112 10.30 -5.07 4.59
CA CYS A 112 9.63 -5.33 3.31
C CYS A 112 9.42 -4.08 2.47
N THR A 113 9.03 -2.96 3.08
CA THR A 113 8.79 -1.71 2.35
C THR A 113 10.08 -1.04 1.92
N ALA A 114 11.12 -1.08 2.75
CA ALA A 114 12.45 -0.60 2.40
C ALA A 114 13.04 -1.39 1.22
N TRP A 115 12.84 -2.70 1.17
CA TRP A 115 13.27 -3.52 0.03
C TRP A 115 12.58 -3.09 -1.28
N ILE A 116 11.26 -2.88 -1.25
CA ILE A 116 10.50 -2.38 -2.42
C ILE A 116 11.01 -1.00 -2.87
N LEU A 117 11.34 -0.11 -1.93
CA LEU A 117 11.84 1.24 -2.23
C LEU A 117 13.30 1.28 -2.68
N SER A 118 14.03 0.16 -2.56
CA SER A 118 15.41 0.02 -3.06
C SER A 118 15.50 -0.47 -4.51
N LEU A 119 14.35 -0.81 -5.12
CA LEU A 119 14.20 -1.06 -6.57
C LEU A 119 14.32 0.24 -7.37
#